data_AF-A0A348ZZ21-F1
#
_entry.id   AF-A0A348ZZ21-F1
#
_cell.length_a   1.000
_cell.length_b   1.000
_cell.length_c   1.000
_cell.angle_alpha   90.00
_cell.angle_beta   90.00
_cell.angle_gamma   90.00
#
_symmetry.space_group_name_H-M   'P 1'
#
loop_
_entity.id
_entity.type
_entity.pdbx_description
1 polymer ?
#
loop_
_entity_poly.entity_id
_entity_poly.type
_entity_poly.pdbx_seq_one_letter_code
_entity_poly.pdbx_strand_id
1 'polypeptide(L)'
;MEITNVPSLTIEPASSPNTQDLPDNCPDQHAASQNKLTVRPNHLAVTLPPDRLVKQMEIGLETVIERLLASAVGETDNLLTSMHEVMERLFIRSALRVTDGNISRAAKLLGINRNTLSKKLRVFDGRG
;
A
#
# COMPACT_ATOMS: atom_id res chain seq x y z
N MET A 1 15.85 -56.60 24.43
CA MET A 1 16.19 -55.59 25.45
C MET A 1 15.36 -54.36 25.14
N GLU A 2 14.17 -54.31 25.73
CA GLU A 2 13.23 -53.19 25.58
C GLU A 2 13.43 -52.26 26.78
N ILE A 3 13.67 -50.98 26.50
CA ILE A 3 13.73 -49.91 27.49
C ILE A 3 12.41 -49.14 27.40
N THR A 4 11.45 -49.50 28.24
CA THR A 4 10.19 -48.76 28.42
C THR A 4 10.43 -47.67 29.46
N ASN A 5 10.38 -46.41 28.99
CA ASN A 5 10.54 -45.22 29.82
C ASN A 5 9.20 -44.87 30.50
N VAL A 6 9.29 -44.50 31.77
CA VAL A 6 8.18 -44.24 32.72
C VAL A 6 7.55 -42.85 32.53
N PRO A 7 6.24 -42.67 32.79
CA PRO A 7 5.64 -41.34 32.93
C PRO A 7 5.64 -40.91 34.42
N SER A 8 6.35 -39.82 34.73
CA SER A 8 6.29 -39.17 36.05
C SER A 8 5.03 -38.29 36.16
N LEU A 9 4.15 -38.65 37.09
CA LEU A 9 3.14 -37.74 37.62
C LEU A 9 3.82 -36.70 38.52
N THR A 10 3.49 -35.43 38.35
CA THR A 10 3.65 -34.42 39.41
C THR A 10 2.37 -33.60 39.48
N ILE A 11 1.82 -33.60 40.70
CA ILE A 11 0.57 -32.98 41.11
C ILE A 11 0.95 -31.61 41.69
N GLU A 12 0.40 -30.53 41.14
CA GLU A 12 0.52 -29.18 41.71
C GLU A 12 -0.65 -28.92 42.68
N PRO A 13 -0.41 -28.49 43.93
CA PRO A 13 -1.48 -28.14 44.86
C PRO A 13 -1.93 -26.68 44.74
N ALA A 14 -3.22 -26.47 44.96
CA ALA A 14 -3.95 -25.20 44.90
C ALA A 14 -3.69 -24.23 46.07
N SER A 15 -3.82 -22.92 45.82
CA SER A 15 -4.28 -21.82 46.72
C SER A 15 -3.87 -20.48 46.09
N SER A 16 -4.53 -19.32 46.18
CA SER A 16 -5.86 -18.80 46.56
C SER A 16 -5.86 -17.31 46.12
N PRO A 17 -7.00 -16.58 46.15
CA PRO A 17 -7.20 -15.33 45.39
C PRO A 17 -6.61 -14.10 46.09
N ASN A 18 -6.09 -13.13 45.32
CA ASN A 18 -5.77 -11.81 45.85
C ASN A 18 -6.76 -10.76 45.31
N THR A 19 -7.42 -10.08 46.24
CA THR A 19 -8.30 -8.91 46.07
C THR A 19 -7.46 -7.63 46.19
N GLN A 20 -8.04 -6.51 45.72
CA GLN A 20 -7.58 -5.11 45.86
C GLN A 20 -6.69 -4.65 44.67
N ASP A 21 -6.91 -3.52 44.01
CA ASP A 21 -7.53 -2.27 44.46
C ASP A 21 -8.00 -1.42 43.24
N LEU A 22 -9.06 -0.64 43.45
CA LEU A 22 -9.74 0.21 42.48
C LEU A 22 -9.15 1.62 42.57
N PRO A 23 -8.58 2.24 41.51
CA PRO A 23 -8.09 3.60 41.63
C PRO A 23 -9.24 4.62 41.66
N ASP A 24 -9.20 5.39 42.75
CA ASP A 24 -9.97 6.56 43.13
C ASP A 24 -10.09 7.60 42.00
N ASN A 25 -11.33 8.05 41.75
CA ASN A 25 -11.65 9.06 40.74
C ASN A 25 -11.83 10.41 41.45
N CYS A 26 -10.77 11.22 41.51
CA CYS A 26 -10.87 12.62 41.92
C CYS A 26 -10.97 13.55 40.69
N PRO A 27 -12.04 14.35 40.55
CA PRO A 27 -12.14 15.35 39.51
C PRO A 27 -11.53 16.66 40.01
N ASP A 28 -10.48 17.15 39.34
CA ASP A 28 -10.07 18.55 39.52
C ASP A 28 -9.98 19.28 38.18
N GLN A 29 -10.70 20.39 38.14
CA GLN A 29 -10.86 21.28 37.01
C GLN A 29 -9.70 22.29 36.98
N HIS A 30 -9.63 23.05 35.89
CA HIS A 30 -8.82 24.27 35.67
C HIS A 30 -7.44 24.10 35.02
N ALA A 31 -7.38 24.30 33.69
CA ALA A 31 -6.35 25.14 33.05
C ALA A 31 -6.74 25.58 31.62
N ALA A 32 -7.03 26.88 31.52
CA ALA A 32 -6.80 27.82 30.41
C ALA A 32 -6.59 27.35 28.94
N SER A 33 -7.43 27.94 28.09
CA SER A 33 -7.06 28.67 26.86
C SER A 33 -6.11 28.00 25.86
N GLN A 34 -6.70 27.38 24.83
CA GLN A 34 -6.10 27.40 23.50
C GLN A 34 -7.18 27.74 22.48
N ASN A 35 -7.09 28.96 21.95
CA ASN A 35 -7.81 29.44 20.79
C ASN A 35 -7.39 28.61 19.58
N LYS A 36 -8.00 27.43 19.40
CA LYS A 36 -7.76 26.57 18.24
C LYS A 36 -8.57 27.14 17.09
N LEU A 37 -8.00 28.12 16.37
CA LEU A 37 -8.43 28.45 15.02
C LEU A 37 -8.38 27.14 14.22
N THR A 38 -9.53 26.50 14.07
CA THR A 38 -9.66 25.36 13.17
C THR A 38 -9.53 25.94 11.77
N VAL A 39 -8.35 25.81 11.18
CA VAL A 39 -8.17 25.94 9.74
C VAL A 39 -9.01 24.80 9.16
N ARG A 40 -10.24 25.11 8.73
CA ARG A 40 -11.03 24.16 7.96
C ARG A 40 -10.26 23.95 6.65
N PRO A 41 -9.86 22.71 6.31
CA PRO A 41 -9.32 22.46 4.99
C PRO A 41 -10.38 22.89 3.97
N ASN A 42 -9.99 23.70 2.99
CA ASN A 42 -10.82 23.99 1.83
C ASN A 42 -11.29 22.65 1.23
N HIS A 43 -12.58 22.42 1.27
CA HIS A 43 -13.27 21.16 0.99
C HIS A 43 -13.65 21.03 -0.50
N LEU A 44 -12.98 21.78 -1.38
CA LEU A 44 -13.01 21.53 -2.82
C LEU A 44 -11.70 20.88 -3.27
N ALA A 45 -11.37 19.72 -2.71
CA ALA A 45 -10.61 18.76 -3.47
C ALA A 45 -11.55 18.26 -4.57
N VAL A 46 -11.50 18.91 -5.75
CA VAL A 46 -12.21 18.42 -6.94
C VAL A 46 -11.53 17.09 -7.31
N THR A 47 -12.01 15.99 -6.75
CA THR A 47 -11.61 14.66 -7.16
C THR A 47 -12.28 14.41 -8.50
N LEU A 48 -11.56 14.68 -9.59
CA LEU A 48 -12.01 14.28 -10.91
C LEU A 48 -12.25 12.76 -10.90
N PRO A 49 -13.36 12.28 -11.48
CA PRO A 49 -13.61 10.86 -11.51
C PRO A 49 -12.54 10.17 -12.39
N PRO A 50 -12.17 8.90 -12.10
CA PRO A 50 -11.03 8.24 -12.74
C PRO A 50 -11.10 8.20 -14.27
N ASP A 51 -12.29 8.04 -14.83
CA ASP A 51 -12.58 8.09 -16.27
C ASP A 51 -12.15 9.41 -16.92
N ARG A 52 -12.40 10.54 -16.25
CA ARG A 52 -12.01 11.85 -16.76
C ARG A 52 -10.50 12.05 -16.75
N LEU A 53 -9.80 11.52 -15.74
CA LEU A 53 -8.34 11.55 -15.67
C LEU A 53 -7.71 10.68 -16.76
N VAL A 54 -8.27 9.49 -17.01
CA VAL A 54 -7.84 8.62 -18.10
C VAL A 54 -8.02 9.32 -19.45
N LYS A 55 -9.16 9.99 -19.67
CA LYS A 55 -9.39 10.73 -20.93
C LYS A 55 -8.43 11.90 -21.11
N GLN A 56 -8.13 12.63 -20.04
CA GLN A 56 -7.14 13.71 -20.08
C GLN A 56 -5.74 13.17 -20.41
N MET A 57 -5.37 12.00 -19.87
CA MET A 57 -4.12 11.33 -20.20
C MET A 57 -4.06 10.90 -21.67
N GLU A 58 -5.15 10.35 -22.22
CA GLU A 58 -5.24 9.96 -23.63
C GLU A 58 -4.95 11.15 -24.56
N ILE A 59 -5.62 12.29 -24.33
CA ILE A 59 -5.42 13.52 -25.11
C ILE A 59 -3.97 14.02 -24.99
N GLY A 60 -3.41 13.99 -23.78
CA GLY A 60 -2.03 14.44 -23.55
C GLY A 60 -0.98 13.55 -24.21
N LEU A 61 -1.25 12.25 -24.34
CA LEU A 61 -0.32 11.28 -24.94
C LEU A 61 -0.36 11.27 -26.46
N GLU A 62 -1.49 11.60 -27.10
CA GLU A 62 -1.65 11.57 -28.56
C GLU A 62 -0.52 12.31 -29.29
N THR A 63 -0.29 13.58 -28.95
CA THR A 63 0.78 14.40 -29.56
C THR A 63 2.19 13.85 -29.27
N VAL A 64 2.41 13.23 -28.12
CA VAL A 64 3.72 12.66 -27.76
C VAL A 64 3.98 11.39 -28.58
N ILE A 65 2.95 10.56 -28.74
CA ILE A 65 3.02 9.32 -29.52
C ILE A 65 3.30 9.63 -30.99
N GLU A 66 2.60 10.60 -31.58
CA GLU A 66 2.85 11.02 -32.98
C GLU A 66 4.30 11.43 -33.20
N ARG A 67 4.86 12.26 -32.31
CA ARG A 67 6.27 12.69 -32.40
C ARG A 67 7.25 11.53 -32.22
N LEU A 68 6.96 10.63 -31.29
CA LEU A 68 7.78 9.45 -31.04
C LEU A 68 7.81 8.53 -32.27
N LEU A 69 6.66 8.28 -32.89
CA LEU A 69 6.55 7.49 -34.11
C LEU A 69 7.24 8.16 -35.30
N ALA A 70 7.07 9.48 -35.46
CA ALA A 70 7.76 10.23 -36.51
C ALA A 70 9.29 10.23 -36.34
N SER A 71 9.79 10.20 -35.11
CA SER A 71 11.22 10.14 -34.82
C SER A 71 11.86 8.76 -35.04
N ALA A 72 11.06 7.69 -35.03
CA ALA A 72 11.54 6.31 -35.13
C ALA A 72 11.42 5.72 -36.55
N VAL A 73 11.15 6.57 -37.55
CA VAL A 73 11.04 6.12 -38.96
C VAL A 73 12.40 5.60 -39.43
N GLY A 74 12.49 4.29 -39.64
CA GLY A 74 13.70 3.60 -40.11
C GLY A 74 14.31 2.63 -39.10
N GLU A 75 13.80 2.60 -37.87
CA GLU A 75 14.26 1.71 -36.79
C GLU A 75 13.26 0.56 -36.58
N THR A 76 13.73 -0.68 -36.43
CA THR A 76 12.90 -1.87 -36.15
C THR A 76 12.60 -2.00 -34.66
N ASP A 77 12.26 -0.88 -34.01
CA ASP A 77 12.09 -0.83 -32.57
C ASP A 77 10.66 -1.18 -32.17
N ASN A 78 10.54 -2.03 -31.16
CA ASN A 78 9.26 -2.43 -30.55
C ASN A 78 8.72 -1.31 -29.63
N LEU A 79 8.53 -0.11 -30.17
CA LEU A 79 8.15 1.11 -29.43
C LEU A 79 6.89 0.91 -28.59
N LEU A 80 5.91 0.19 -29.13
CA LEU A 80 4.68 -0.14 -28.41
C LEU A 80 4.98 -0.95 -27.14
N THR A 81 5.86 -1.94 -27.23
CA THR A 81 6.31 -2.75 -26.08
C THR A 81 7.05 -1.88 -25.07
N SER A 82 8.00 -1.06 -25.52
CA SER A 82 8.75 -0.14 -24.65
C SER A 82 7.81 0.84 -23.92
N MET A 83 6.82 1.39 -24.62
CA MET A 83 5.82 2.28 -24.03
C MET A 83 4.95 1.55 -23.01
N HIS A 84 4.48 0.34 -23.34
CA HIS A 84 3.72 -0.49 -22.42
C HIS A 84 4.49 -0.76 -21.13
N GLU A 85 5.79 -1.09 -21.22
CA GLU A 85 6.63 -1.29 -20.04
C GLU A 85 6.80 -0.01 -19.20
N VAL A 86 6.98 1.16 -19.83
CA VAL A 86 7.09 2.44 -19.13
C VAL A 86 5.80 2.73 -18.35
N MET A 87 4.65 2.58 -19.00
CA MET A 87 3.34 2.80 -18.37
C MET A 87 3.12 1.82 -17.21
N GLU A 88 3.40 0.54 -17.43
CA GLU A 88 3.28 -0.49 -16.41
C GLU A 88 4.14 -0.19 -15.18
N ARG A 89 5.42 0.17 -15.37
CA ARG A 89 6.31 0.57 -14.27
C ARG A 89 5.77 1.79 -13.51
N LEU A 90 5.24 2.78 -14.21
CA LEU A 90 4.70 3.99 -13.61
C LEU A 90 3.46 3.69 -12.73
N PHE A 91 2.54 2.87 -13.23
CA PHE A 91 1.35 2.45 -12.50
C PHE A 91 1.73 1.65 -11.25
N ILE A 92 2.62 0.67 -11.39
CA ILE A 92 3.06 -0.18 -10.27
C ILE A 92 3.73 0.65 -9.17
N ARG A 93 4.66 1.54 -9.53
CA ARG A 93 5.34 2.42 -8.58
C ARG A 93 4.35 3.35 -7.88
N SER A 94 3.39 3.91 -8.62
CA SER A 94 2.38 4.81 -8.06
C SER A 94 1.44 4.06 -7.11
N ALA A 95 0.99 2.86 -7.48
CA ALA A 95 0.14 2.03 -6.63
C ALA A 95 0.85 1.65 -5.33
N LEU A 96 2.11 1.22 -5.40
CA LEU A 96 2.89 0.92 -4.20
C LEU A 96 3.02 2.14 -3.29
N ARG A 97 3.28 3.33 -3.85
CA ARG A 97 3.37 4.57 -3.07
C ARG A 97 2.04 4.93 -2.41
N VAL A 98 0.92 4.79 -3.10
CA VAL A 98 -0.43 5.05 -2.55
C VAL A 98 -0.81 4.04 -1.46
N THR A 99 -0.23 2.84 -1.49
CA THR A 99 -0.51 1.78 -0.50
C THR A 99 0.62 1.55 0.50
N ASP A 100 1.55 2.49 0.65
CA ASP A 100 2.69 2.40 1.57
C ASP A 100 3.51 1.10 1.43
N GLY A 101 3.76 0.68 0.19
CA GLY A 101 4.52 -0.53 -0.13
C GLY A 101 3.75 -1.85 0.03
N ASN A 102 2.47 -1.82 0.41
CA ASN A 102 1.67 -3.04 0.57
C ASN A 102 1.30 -3.68 -0.78
N ILE A 103 2.05 -4.71 -1.18
CA ILE A 103 1.87 -5.43 -2.45
C ILE A 103 0.44 -5.94 -2.64
N SER A 104 -0.19 -6.49 -1.59
CA SER A 104 -1.54 -7.04 -1.69
C SER A 104 -2.58 -5.96 -1.95
N ARG A 105 -2.43 -4.78 -1.33
CA ARG A 105 -3.33 -3.63 -1.58
C ARG A 105 -3.06 -3.00 -2.94
N ALA A 106 -1.80 -2.85 -3.33
CA ALA A 106 -1.42 -2.34 -4.64
C ALA A 106 -1.95 -3.22 -5.78
N ALA A 107 -1.84 -4.54 -5.65
CA ALA A 107 -2.36 -5.50 -6.63
C ALA A 107 -3.88 -5.38 -6.80
N LYS A 108 -4.62 -5.24 -5.69
CA LYS A 108 -6.07 -4.99 -5.70
C LYS A 108 -6.40 -3.66 -6.38
N LEU A 109 -5.66 -2.59 -6.08
CA LEU A 109 -5.86 -1.27 -6.68
C LEU A 109 -5.62 -1.28 -8.20
N LEU A 110 -4.61 -2.03 -8.65
CA LEU A 110 -4.29 -2.19 -10.07
C LEU A 110 -5.20 -3.19 -10.79
N GLY A 111 -6.03 -3.95 -10.07
CA GLY A 111 -6.88 -4.98 -10.66
C GLY A 111 -6.11 -6.21 -11.18
N ILE A 112 -4.92 -6.50 -10.63
CA ILE A 112 -4.10 -7.65 -11.03
C ILE A 112 -3.86 -8.62 -9.89
N ASN A 113 -3.47 -9.85 -10.20
CA ASN A 113 -3.11 -10.84 -9.19
C ASN A 113 -1.85 -10.40 -8.43
N ARG A 114 -1.85 -10.53 -7.09
CA ARG A 114 -0.68 -10.27 -6.21
C ARG A 114 0.56 -11.00 -6.70
N ASN A 115 0.44 -12.27 -7.10
CA ASN A 115 1.58 -13.06 -7.57
C ASN A 115 2.18 -12.47 -8.85
N THR A 116 1.34 -11.96 -9.74
CA THR A 116 1.77 -11.25 -10.96
C THR A 116 2.51 -9.98 -10.60
N LEU A 117 1.97 -9.16 -9.69
CA LEU A 117 2.64 -7.95 -9.23
C LEU A 117 4.01 -8.27 -8.60
N SER A 118 4.07 -9.27 -7.73
CA SER A 118 5.33 -9.71 -7.10
C SER A 118 6.38 -10.13 -8.12
N LYS A 119 5.99 -10.85 -9.20
CA LYS A 119 6.92 -11.22 -10.28
C LYS A 119 7.42 -10.00 -11.03
N LYS A 120 6.54 -9.07 -11.37
CA LYS A 120 6.89 -7.83 -12.08
C LYS A 120 7.85 -6.96 -11.27
N LEU A 121 7.66 -6.86 -9.95
CA LEU A 121 8.58 -6.12 -9.08
C LEU A 121 10.01 -6.68 -9.08
N ARG A 122 10.17 -8.01 -9.15
CA ARG A 122 11.51 -8.63 -9.22
C ARG A 122 12.24 -8.22 -10.50
N VAL A 123 11.52 -8.17 -11.62
CA VAL A 123 12.06 -7.75 -12.92
C VAL A 123 12.43 -6.27 -12.90
N PHE A 124 11.61 -5.41 -12.30
CA PHE A 124 11.85 -3.97 -12.28
C PHE A 124 12.91 -3.50 -11.26
N ASP A 125 13.06 -4.21 -10.15
CA ASP A 125 14.08 -3.91 -9.14
C ASP A 125 15.50 -4.42 -9.51
N GLY A 126 15.67 -5.04 -10.69
CA GLY A 126 16.95 -5.61 -11.11
C GLY A 126 17.43 -6.79 -10.24
N ARG A 127 16.51 -7.45 -9.53
CA ARG A 127 16.76 -8.63 -8.67
C ARG A 127 16.25 -9.92 -9.31
N GLY A 128 16.32 -9.98 -10.64
CA GLY A 128 15.89 -11.11 -11.47
C GLY A 128 17.07 -11.89 -12.01
#